data_AF-A0A932GGJ5-F1
#
_entry.id   AF-A0A932GGJ5-F1
#
_cell.length_a   1.000
_cell.length_b   1.000
_cell.length_c   1.000
_cell.angle_alpha   90.00
_cell.angle_beta   90.00
_cell.angle_gamma   90.00
#
_symmetry.space_group_name_H-M   'P 1'
#
loop_
_entity.id
_entity.type
_entity.pdbx_description
1 polymer ?
#
loop_
_entity_poly.entity_id
_entity_poly.type
_entity_poly.pdbx_seq_one_letter_code
_entity_poly.pdbx_strand_id
1 'polypeptide(L)' 'MALTYTSAIIWKSEIADDALWKKLYRHFTVPELVELGFFVALTLGQQRWIKTLGIGHSEILSDTSAGLAKSAAAVKAGS' A
#
# COMPACT_ATOMS: atom_id res chain seq x y z
N MET A 1 2.51 -8.06 14.22
CA MET A 1 3.94 -7.78 13.99
C MET A 1 4.14 -7.06 12.67
N ALA A 2 3.70 -7.62 11.53
CA ALA A 2 3.74 -6.95 10.23
C ALA A 2 3.07 -5.56 10.24
N LEU A 3 1.86 -5.41 10.80
CA LEU A 3 1.19 -4.11 10.90
C LEU A 3 1.97 -3.10 11.76
N THR A 4 2.59 -3.55 12.84
CA THR A 4 3.45 -2.70 13.69
C THR A 4 4.71 -2.27 12.94
N TYR A 5 5.29 -3.17 12.15
CA TYR A 5 6.41 -2.88 11.26
C TYR A 5 6.03 -1.88 10.16
N THR A 6 4.84 -2.00 9.57
CA THR A 6 4.27 -1.00 8.67
C THR A 6 4.16 0.37 9.34
N SER A 7 3.64 0.45 10.57
CA SER A 7 3.58 1.72 11.31
C SER A 7 4.96 2.32 11.57
N ALA A 8 5.97 1.49 11.83
CA ALA A 8 7.34 1.95 12.01
C ALA A 8 7.92 2.58 10.74
N ILE A 9 7.69 1.95 9.58
CA ILE A 9 8.12 2.46 8.27
C ILE A 9 7.46 3.80 7.92
N ILE A 10 6.17 3.95 8.22
CA ILE A 10 5.37 5.09 7.74
C ILE A 10 5.41 6.30 8.66
N TRP A 11 5.52 6.08 9.96
CA TRP A 11 5.31 7.15 10.94
C TRP A 11 6.56 7.47 11.76
N LYS A 12 7.17 6.45 12.38
CA LYS A 12 8.23 6.62 13.36
C LYS A 12 9.12 5.38 13.42
N SER A 13 10.38 5.53 13.01
CA SER A 13 11.33 4.43 12.92
C SER A 13 11.60 3.75 14.27
N GLU A 14 11.44 4.52 15.37
CA GLU A 14 11.71 4.12 16.75
C GLU A 14 10.73 3.05 17.25
N ILE A 15 9.61 2.84 16.56
CA ILE A 15 8.66 1.74 16.83
C ILE A 15 9.31 0.38 16.53
N ALA A 16 10.29 0.32 15.62
CA ALA A 16 11.05 -0.88 15.29
C ALA A 16 12.18 -1.14 16.31
N ASP A 17 11.80 -1.33 17.56
CA ASP A 17 12.69 -1.70 18.65
C ASP A 17 13.14 -3.18 18.58
N ASP A 18 14.11 -3.53 19.42
CA ASP A 18 14.68 -4.89 19.47
C ASP A 18 13.60 -5.96 19.77
N ALA A 19 12.58 -5.61 20.56
CA ALA A 19 11.50 -6.51 20.90
C ALA A 19 10.61 -6.82 19.69
N LEU A 20 10.36 -5.83 18.83
CA LEU A 20 9.66 -6.02 17.56
C LEU A 20 10.50 -6.85 16.60
N TRP A 21 11.79 -6.53 16.42
CA TRP A 21 12.69 -7.30 15.56
C TRP A 21 12.77 -8.76 15.96
N LYS A 22 12.90 -9.04 17.25
CA LYS A 22 12.90 -10.42 17.78
C LYS A 22 11.59 -11.15 17.49
N LYS A 23 10.45 -10.45 17.43
CA LYS A 23 9.15 -11.05 17.07
C LYS A 23 9.06 -11.28 15.55
N LEU A 24 9.53 -10.34 14.74
CA LEU A 24 9.55 -10.44 13.28
C LEU A 24 10.39 -11.63 12.81
N TYR A 25 11.60 -11.80 13.35
CA TYR A 25 12.49 -12.91 12.99
C TYR A 25 11.97 -14.31 13.38
N ARG A 26 10.92 -14.41 14.21
CA ARG A 26 10.25 -15.70 14.48
C ARG A 26 9.26 -16.12 13.41
N HIS A 27 8.85 -15.20 12.54
CA HIS A 27 7.80 -15.44 11.55
C HIS A 27 8.25 -15.18 10.12
N PHE A 28 9.32 -14.39 9.94
CA PHE A 28 9.84 -14.02 8.64
C PHE A 28 11.35 -14.19 8.62
N THR A 29 11.84 -14.67 7.50
CA THR A 29 13.25 -14.63 7.13
C THR A 29 13.68 -13.19 6.80
N VAL A 30 14.99 -12.95 6.75
CA VAL A 30 15.52 -11.65 6.37
C VAL A 30 15.05 -11.22 4.97
N PRO A 31 15.10 -12.08 3.92
CA PRO A 31 14.59 -11.72 2.60
C PRO A 31 13.10 -11.34 2.62
N GLU A 32 12.24 -12.10 3.30
CA GLU A 32 10.81 -11.80 3.41
C GLU A 32 10.54 -10.46 4.12
N LEU A 33 11.34 -10.12 5.14
CA LEU A 33 11.22 -8.80 5.81
C LEU A 33 11.63 -7.66 4.89
N VAL A 34 12.67 -7.86 4.08
CA VAL A 34 13.10 -6.87 3.08
C VAL A 34 12.00 -6.68 2.04
N GLU A 35 11.46 -7.76 1.47
CA GLU A 35 10.36 -7.71 0.51
C GLU A 35 9.12 -7.03 1.08
N LEU A 36 8.72 -7.39 2.31
CA LEU A 36 7.60 -6.77 3.02
C LEU A 36 7.85 -5.27 3.23
N GLY A 37 9.06 -4.89 3.62
CA GLY A 37 9.45 -3.49 3.81
C GLY A 37 9.34 -2.68 2.52
N PHE A 38 9.86 -3.21 1.41
CA PHE A 38 9.77 -2.58 0.10
C PHE A 38 8.33 -2.48 -0.40
N PHE A 39 7.54 -3.55 -0.25
CA PHE A 39 6.12 -3.54 -0.62
C PHE A 39 5.36 -2.42 0.11
N VAL A 40 5.53 -2.33 1.43
CA VAL A 40 4.91 -1.28 2.26
C VAL A 40 5.35 0.12 1.81
N ALA A 41 6.65 0.33 1.64
CA ALA A 41 7.19 1.64 1.27
C ALA A 41 6.70 2.10 -0.10
N LEU A 42 6.69 1.20 -1.10
CA LEU A 42 6.21 1.51 -2.45
C LEU A 42 4.71 1.82 -2.45
N THR A 43 3.88 0.93 -1.89
CA THR A 43 2.42 1.10 -1.94
C THR A 43 1.95 2.33 -1.17
N LEU A 44 2.45 2.54 0.05
CA LEU A 44 2.02 3.67 0.86
C LEU A 44 2.68 4.98 0.46
N GLY A 45 3.91 4.93 -0.09
CA GLY A 45 4.55 6.08 -0.73
C GLY A 45 3.74 6.59 -1.93
N GLN A 46 3.27 5.69 -2.80
CA GLN A 46 2.38 6.02 -3.91
C GLN A 46 1.09 6.69 -3.42
N GLN A 47 0.41 6.09 -2.44
CA GLN A 47 -0.82 6.65 -1.88
C GLN A 47 -0.61 8.02 -1.23
N ARG A 48 0.52 8.23 -0.54
CA ARG A 48 0.86 9.52 0.07
C ARG A 48 1.12 10.59 -0.99
N TRP A 49 1.87 10.25 -2.04
CA TRP A 49 2.18 11.16 -3.14
C TRP A 49 0.91 11.60 -3.88
N ILE A 50 0.02 10.68 -4.25
CA ILE A 50 -1.26 11.01 -4.89
C ILE A 50 -2.07 11.99 -4.03
N LYS A 51 -2.16 11.73 -2.71
CA LYS A 51 -2.83 12.64 -1.77
C LYS A 51 -2.18 14.02 -1.72
N THR A 52 -0.85 14.10 -1.75
CA THR A 52 -0.13 15.39 -1.78
C THR A 52 -0.45 16.21 -3.03
N LEU A 53 -0.76 15.56 -4.16
CA LEU A 53 -1.17 16.25 -5.38
C LEU A 53 -2.63 16.74 -5.36
N GLY A 54 -3.41 16.43 -4.31
CA GLY A 54 -4.81 16.81 -4.21
C GLY A 54 -5.73 16.07 -5.19
N ILE A 55 -5.23 15.01 -5.84
CA ILE A 55 -5.95 14.25 -6.84
C ILE A 55 -6.99 13.37 -6.14
N GLY A 56 -8.27 13.61 -6.44
CA GLY A 56 -9.38 12.83 -5.93
C GLY A 56 -9.42 11.39 -6.49
N HIS A 57 -10.25 10.54 -5.89
CA HIS A 57 -10.56 9.22 -6.48
C HIS A 57 -11.08 9.43 -7.91
N SER A 58 -10.34 8.91 -8.90
CA SER A 58 -10.62 8.95 -10.35
C SER A 58 -10.16 10.18 -11.15
N GLU A 59 -9.50 11.18 -10.57
CA GLU A 59 -9.06 12.36 -11.37
C GLU A 59 -7.87 12.07 -12.32
N ILE A 60 -6.99 11.12 -11.98
CA ILE A 60 -5.87 10.72 -12.88
C ILE A 60 -6.35 9.82 -14.04
N LEU A 61 -7.42 9.05 -13.85
CA LEU A 61 -7.86 8.04 -14.83
C LEU A 61 -8.92 8.56 -15.81
N SER A 62 -9.28 9.84 -15.73
CA SER A 62 -10.23 10.49 -16.64
C SER A 62 -9.86 10.28 -18.12
N ASP A 63 -8.57 10.25 -18.42
CA ASP A 63 -8.02 10.09 -19.78
C ASP A 63 -7.46 8.67 -20.06
N THR A 64 -7.60 7.71 -19.14
CA THR A 64 -7.06 6.36 -19.33
C THR A 64 -7.95 5.28 -18.72
N SER A 65 -8.51 4.43 -19.59
CA SER A 65 -9.34 3.27 -19.23
C SER A 65 -8.53 2.05 -18.76
N ALA A 66 -7.20 2.13 -18.75
CA ALA A 66 -6.35 1.03 -18.36
C ALA A 66 -6.41 0.80 -16.83
N GLY A 67 -6.81 -0.40 -16.41
CA GLY A 67 -6.78 -0.85 -15.02
C GLY A 67 -8.09 -0.68 -14.24
N LEU A 68 -9.12 -0.04 -14.79
CA LEU A 68 -10.45 -0.04 -14.19
C LEU A 68 -11.22 -1.29 -14.64
N ALA A 69 -11.57 -2.16 -13.71
CA ALA A 69 -12.57 -3.19 -13.97
C ALA A 69 -13.86 -2.50 -14.46
N LYS A 70 -14.46 -3.00 -15.56
CA LYS A 70 -15.70 -2.43 -16.11
C LYS A 70 -16.75 -2.31 -15.01
N SER A 71 -17.23 -1.09 -14.75
CA SER A 71 -18.36 -0.90 -13.85
C SER A 71 -19.55 -1.72 -14.37
N ALA A 72 -20.12 -2.56 -13.50
CA ALA A 72 -21.20 -3.51 -13.84
C ALA A 72 -22.54 -2.83 -14.20
N ALA A 73 -22.59 -1.50 -14.32
CA ALA A 73 -23.80 -0.73 -14.60
C ALA A 73 -24.18 -0.67 -16.10
N ALA A 74 -23.32 -1.08 -17.03
CA ALA A 74 -23.58 -0.92 -18.47
C ALA A 74 -24.32 -2.09 -19.15
N VAL A 75 -24.74 -3.13 -18.42
CA VAL A 75 -25.37 -4.34 -19.01
C VAL A 75 -26.92 -4.30 -19.04
N LYS A 76 -27.57 -3.29 -18.45
CA LYS A 76 -29.06 -3.20 -18.42
C LYS A 76 -29.65 -1.98 -19.14
N ALA A 77 -29.09 -1.60 -20.27
CA ALA A 77 -29.73 -0.67 -21.20
C ALA A 77 -29.58 -1.19 -22.63
N GLY A 78 -30.33 -2.24 -22.96
CA GLY A 78 -30.27 -2.84 -24.29
C GLY A 78 -30.92 -4.22 -24.38
N SER A 79 -32.21 -4.32 -24.04
CA SER A 79 -33.18 -5.19 -24.73
C SER A 79 -34.61 -4.87 -24.28
#